data_AF-A0A4Q4D6T0-F1
#
_entry.id   AF-A0A4Q4D6T0-F1
#
_cell.length_a   1.000
_cell.length_b   1.000
_cell.length_c   1.000
_cell.angle_alpha   90.00
_cell.angle_beta   90.00
_cell.angle_gamma   90.00
#
_symmetry.space_group_name_H-M   'P 1'
#
loop_
_entity.id
_entity.type
_entity.pdbx_description
1 polymer ?
#
loop_
_entity_poly.entity_id
_entity_poly.type
_entity_poly.pdbx_seq_one_letter_code
_entity_poly.pdbx_strand_id
1 'polypeptide(L)'
;VHDTLDVAPSLVWTAEHTNRSGLTGTLRDALPGADVFIGVSAPNLIDASDVEAMADDSIVFALANPDPEIDPGLARQHAAVVATGRSDYPNQINNVLAFPGIFRGLLDAQSHGIDMDVLVAAAEAIASSVLPEELGPNYIIPSVFHPDVHERVAAAVREVAER
;
A
#
# COMPACT_ATOMS: atom_id res chain seq x y z
N VAL A 1 -36.07 -1.61 -10.51
CA VAL A 1 -35.91 -1.36 -9.06
C VAL A 1 -34.45 -0.97 -8.86
N HIS A 2 -34.11 0.28 -9.16
CA HIS A 2 -32.80 0.84 -8.84
C HIS A 2 -32.93 1.37 -7.41
N ASP A 3 -32.68 0.49 -6.43
CA ASP A 3 -32.44 0.94 -5.06
C ASP A 3 -31.14 1.73 -5.09
N THR A 4 -31.28 3.04 -4.98
CA THR A 4 -30.19 3.98 -4.80
C THR A 4 -29.60 3.74 -3.42
N LEU A 5 -28.65 2.82 -3.33
CA LEU A 5 -27.64 2.89 -2.28
C LEU A 5 -27.03 4.30 -2.37
N ASP A 6 -27.01 5.02 -1.26
CA ASP A 6 -26.32 6.31 -1.12
C ASP A 6 -24.81 6.04 -1.12
N VAL A 7 -24.30 5.67 -2.29
CA VAL A 7 -22.91 5.27 -2.48
C VAL A 7 -22.09 6.53 -2.71
N ALA A 8 -21.02 6.69 -1.94
CA ALA A 8 -20.10 7.82 -2.08
C ALA A 8 -19.64 7.95 -3.56
N PRO A 9 -19.55 9.17 -4.13
CA PRO A 9 -19.14 9.36 -5.53
C PRO A 9 -17.80 8.69 -5.89
N SER A 10 -16.88 8.59 -4.93
CA SER A 10 -15.60 7.89 -5.10
C SER A 10 -15.75 6.40 -5.38
N LEU A 11 -16.71 5.73 -4.73
CA LEU A 11 -17.00 4.31 -4.94
C LEU A 11 -17.68 4.07 -6.29
N VAL A 12 -18.56 4.98 -6.73
CA VAL A 12 -19.13 4.95 -8.08
C VAL A 12 -18.02 5.09 -9.13
N TRP A 13 -17.15 6.09 -8.99
CA TRP A 13 -16.02 6.28 -9.88
C TRP A 13 -15.12 5.03 -9.93
N THR A 14 -14.85 4.43 -8.76
CA THR A 14 -14.04 3.20 -8.65
C THR A 14 -14.69 2.05 -9.41
N ALA A 15 -15.99 1.83 -9.23
CA ALA A 15 -16.71 0.76 -9.93
C ALA A 15 -16.71 0.95 -11.46
N GLU A 16 -16.77 2.19 -11.95
CA GLU A 16 -16.76 2.50 -13.38
C GLU A 16 -15.37 2.40 -14.04
N HIS A 17 -14.29 2.54 -13.27
CA HIS A 17 -12.92 2.63 -13.80
C HIS A 17 -12.03 1.42 -13.48
N THR A 18 -12.48 0.52 -12.60
CA THR A 18 -11.75 -0.69 -12.20
C THR A 18 -12.48 -1.96 -12.65
N ASN A 19 -11.98 -3.15 -12.27
CA ASN A 19 -12.61 -4.45 -12.57
C ASN A 19 -12.98 -4.66 -14.06
N ARG A 20 -12.01 -4.44 -14.96
CA ARG A 20 -12.23 -4.58 -16.42
C ARG A 20 -12.70 -5.96 -16.84
N SER A 21 -12.38 -6.99 -16.04
CA SER A 21 -12.79 -8.37 -16.25
C SER A 21 -14.25 -8.64 -15.83
N GLY A 22 -14.92 -7.66 -15.19
CA GLY A 22 -16.30 -7.79 -14.77
C GLY A 22 -16.53 -8.87 -13.71
N LEU A 23 -15.53 -9.12 -12.85
CA LEU A 23 -15.63 -10.12 -11.79
C LEU A 23 -16.74 -9.73 -10.81
N THR A 24 -17.54 -10.70 -10.41
CA THR A 24 -18.61 -10.54 -9.43
C THR A 24 -18.54 -11.68 -8.42
N GLY A 25 -18.81 -11.41 -7.16
CA GLY A 25 -18.81 -12.43 -6.13
C GLY A 25 -18.26 -11.91 -4.82
N THR A 26 -17.69 -12.83 -4.06
CA THR A 26 -16.98 -12.58 -2.80
C THR A 26 -15.53 -12.21 -3.07
N LEU A 27 -14.85 -11.77 -2.01
CA LEU A 27 -13.39 -11.57 -2.04
C LEU A 27 -12.65 -12.83 -2.54
N ARG A 28 -13.07 -14.01 -2.09
CA ARG A 28 -12.43 -15.29 -2.44
C ARG A 28 -12.59 -15.66 -3.90
N ASP A 29 -13.61 -15.16 -4.57
CA ASP A 29 -13.79 -15.38 -6.01
C ASP A 29 -12.80 -14.55 -6.84
N ALA A 30 -12.21 -13.50 -6.26
CA ALA A 30 -11.27 -12.59 -6.92
C ALA A 30 -9.79 -12.89 -6.67
N LEU A 31 -9.48 -13.77 -5.70
CA LEU A 31 -8.09 -14.10 -5.31
C LEU A 31 -7.38 -15.10 -6.24
N PRO A 32 -8.05 -16.13 -6.81
CA PRO A 32 -7.36 -17.12 -7.63
C PRO A 32 -6.60 -16.48 -8.80
N GLY A 33 -5.29 -16.71 -8.85
CA GLY A 33 -4.39 -16.14 -9.86
C GLY A 33 -4.13 -14.63 -9.76
N ALA A 34 -4.52 -13.97 -8.67
CA ALA A 34 -4.18 -12.56 -8.44
C ALA A 34 -2.70 -12.42 -8.10
N ASP A 35 -2.02 -11.43 -8.70
CA ASP A 35 -0.61 -11.14 -8.42
C ASP A 35 -0.42 -10.42 -7.07
N VAL A 36 -1.39 -9.57 -6.71
CA VAL A 36 -1.30 -8.70 -5.53
C VAL A 36 -2.63 -8.67 -4.78
N PHE A 37 -2.57 -8.88 -3.47
CA PHE A 37 -3.65 -8.59 -2.53
C PHE A 37 -3.27 -7.40 -1.64
N ILE A 38 -4.14 -6.39 -1.56
CA ILE A 38 -3.98 -5.25 -0.66
C ILE A 38 -5.21 -5.14 0.25
N GLY A 39 -5.04 -5.55 1.50
CA GLY A 39 -6.02 -5.44 2.56
C GLY A 39 -5.85 -4.15 3.37
N VAL A 40 -6.93 -3.38 3.47
CA VAL A 40 -7.00 -2.11 4.23
C VAL A 40 -8.33 -1.98 4.99
N SER A 41 -8.94 -3.09 5.39
CA SER A 41 -10.35 -3.11 5.80
C SER A 41 -10.59 -3.70 7.19
N ALA A 42 -10.48 -5.02 7.34
CA ALA A 42 -10.91 -5.76 8.52
C ALA A 42 -10.06 -7.01 8.76
N PRO A 43 -10.01 -7.51 10.01
CA PRO A 43 -9.19 -8.68 10.34
C PRO A 43 -9.75 -10.00 9.81
N ASN A 44 -8.87 -10.98 9.57
CA ASN A 44 -9.21 -12.38 9.28
C ASN A 44 -10.17 -12.58 8.09
N LEU A 45 -9.95 -11.87 6.99
CA LEU A 45 -10.77 -11.96 5.77
C LEU A 45 -10.34 -13.09 4.84
N ILE A 46 -9.07 -13.46 4.85
CA ILE A 46 -8.50 -14.52 3.99
C ILE A 46 -7.65 -15.47 4.83
N ASP A 47 -7.51 -16.70 4.36
CA ASP A 47 -6.71 -17.74 5.01
C ASP A 47 -5.54 -18.23 4.14
N ALA A 48 -4.76 -19.18 4.64
CA ALA A 48 -3.59 -19.69 3.92
C ALA A 48 -3.95 -20.31 2.55
N SER A 49 -5.11 -20.96 2.45
CA SER A 49 -5.57 -21.57 1.19
C SER A 49 -5.99 -20.53 0.16
N ASP A 50 -6.52 -19.40 0.63
CA ASP A 50 -6.82 -18.25 -0.22
C ASP A 50 -5.53 -17.66 -0.84
N VAL A 51 -4.43 -17.59 -0.06
CA VAL A 51 -3.12 -17.13 -0.56
C VAL A 51 -2.44 -18.17 -1.45
N GLU A 52 -2.55 -19.45 -1.14
CA GLU A 52 -2.04 -20.54 -1.98
C GLU A 52 -2.67 -20.55 -3.37
N ALA A 53 -3.93 -20.10 -3.50
CA ALA A 53 -4.62 -20.01 -4.78
C ALA A 53 -4.24 -18.78 -5.63
N MET A 54 -3.50 -17.82 -5.07
CA MET A 54 -3.00 -16.64 -5.81
C MET A 54 -1.95 -17.04 -6.84
N ALA A 55 -1.48 -16.08 -7.64
CA ALA A 55 -0.41 -16.34 -8.60
C ALA A 55 0.90 -16.74 -7.89
N ASP A 56 1.76 -17.47 -8.62
CA ASP A 56 3.14 -17.69 -8.20
C ASP A 56 3.84 -16.34 -7.97
N ASP A 57 4.73 -16.27 -6.98
CA ASP A 57 5.41 -15.04 -6.56
C ASP A 57 4.48 -13.89 -6.13
N SER A 58 3.28 -14.19 -5.66
CA SER A 58 2.29 -13.20 -5.22
C SER A 58 2.77 -12.29 -4.07
N ILE A 59 2.18 -11.09 -4.03
CA ILE A 59 2.42 -10.06 -3.02
C ILE A 59 1.17 -9.88 -2.14
N VAL A 60 1.33 -9.97 -0.82
CA VAL A 60 0.23 -9.82 0.14
C VAL A 60 0.53 -8.67 1.09
N PHE A 61 -0.27 -7.61 1.01
CA PHE A 61 -0.24 -6.48 1.94
C PHE A 61 -1.45 -6.60 2.88
N ALA A 62 -1.23 -7.05 4.11
CA ALA A 62 -2.27 -7.20 5.13
C ALA A 62 -2.13 -6.06 6.17
N LEU A 63 -2.74 -4.92 5.87
CA LEU A 63 -2.45 -3.63 6.51
C LEU A 63 -3.47 -3.25 7.60
N ALA A 64 -4.54 -4.03 7.81
CA ALA A 64 -5.42 -3.80 8.95
C ALA A 64 -4.65 -3.89 10.28
N ASN A 65 -5.07 -3.07 11.24
CA ASN A 65 -4.49 -3.01 12.58
C ASN A 65 -5.61 -3.08 13.65
N PRO A 66 -5.36 -3.68 14.83
CA PRO A 66 -4.12 -4.40 15.20
C PRO A 66 -4.04 -5.81 14.56
N ASP A 67 -5.20 -6.37 14.22
CA ASP A 67 -5.32 -7.68 13.62
C ASP A 67 -5.41 -7.53 12.08
N PRO A 68 -4.50 -8.17 11.32
CA PRO A 68 -4.46 -8.07 9.87
C PRO A 68 -5.52 -8.94 9.18
N GLU A 69 -5.71 -8.73 7.88
CA GLU A 69 -6.61 -9.52 7.02
C GLU A 69 -6.27 -11.01 7.02
N ILE A 70 -5.00 -11.35 7.22
CA ILE A 70 -4.47 -12.70 7.40
C ILE A 70 -3.24 -12.62 8.32
N ASP A 71 -3.00 -13.65 9.11
CA ASP A 71 -1.75 -13.77 9.86
C ASP A 71 -0.52 -13.69 8.90
N PRO A 72 0.42 -12.74 9.11
CA PRO A 72 1.55 -12.58 8.20
C PRO A 72 2.49 -13.78 8.15
N GLY A 73 2.52 -14.61 9.20
CA GLY A 73 3.27 -15.86 9.23
C GLY A 73 2.65 -16.94 8.35
N LEU A 74 1.31 -17.01 8.28
CA LEU A 74 0.60 -17.89 7.35
C LEU A 74 0.76 -17.42 5.89
N ALA A 75 0.57 -16.12 5.62
CA ALA A 75 0.73 -15.58 4.28
C ALA A 75 2.13 -15.84 3.69
N ARG A 76 3.19 -15.72 4.49
CA ARG A 76 4.58 -15.95 4.06
C ARG A 76 4.90 -17.38 3.62
N GLN A 77 4.04 -18.35 3.94
CA GLN A 77 4.24 -19.73 3.48
C GLN A 77 3.92 -19.89 2.00
N HIS A 78 3.16 -18.96 1.42
CA HIS A 78 2.63 -19.05 0.07
C HIS A 78 2.96 -17.82 -0.80
N ALA A 79 2.98 -16.62 -0.22
CA ALA A 79 3.31 -15.38 -0.91
C ALA A 79 4.83 -15.11 -0.91
N ALA A 80 5.35 -14.58 -2.02
CA ALA A 80 6.76 -14.18 -2.11
C ALA A 80 7.06 -12.94 -1.27
N VAL A 81 6.13 -11.99 -1.18
CA VAL A 81 6.30 -10.78 -0.37
C VAL A 81 5.09 -10.60 0.53
N VAL A 82 5.35 -10.36 1.82
CA VAL A 82 4.30 -10.01 2.79
C VAL A 82 4.66 -8.71 3.47
N ALA A 83 3.72 -7.75 3.46
CA ALA A 83 3.80 -6.49 4.17
C ALA A 83 2.61 -6.31 5.12
N THR A 84 2.80 -5.58 6.21
CA THR A 84 1.77 -5.40 7.24
C THR A 84 1.92 -4.06 7.96
N GLY A 85 0.89 -3.59 8.66
CA GLY A 85 0.99 -2.41 9.54
C GLY A 85 1.76 -2.67 10.85
N ARG A 86 1.93 -3.95 11.19
CA ARG A 86 2.57 -4.41 12.43
C ARG A 86 4.09 -4.22 12.43
N SER A 87 4.64 -3.68 13.52
CA SER A 87 6.07 -3.39 13.67
C SER A 87 6.93 -4.60 14.01
N ASP A 88 6.33 -5.70 14.46
CA ASP A 88 7.02 -6.93 14.82
C ASP A 88 7.28 -7.86 13.61
N TYR A 89 6.96 -7.39 12.40
CA TYR A 89 7.19 -8.12 11.15
C TYR A 89 8.04 -7.31 10.16
N PRO A 90 8.80 -7.98 9.27
CA PRO A 90 9.37 -7.36 8.08
C PRO A 90 8.33 -6.61 7.24
N ASN A 91 8.80 -5.63 6.46
CA ASN A 91 7.98 -4.81 5.57
C ASN A 91 6.82 -4.11 6.30
N GLN A 92 7.13 -3.39 7.37
CA GLN A 92 6.12 -2.56 8.03
C GLN A 92 5.72 -1.38 7.14
N ILE A 93 4.45 -1.33 6.73
CA ILE A 93 3.86 -0.16 6.08
C ILE A 93 3.35 0.80 7.15
N ASN A 94 3.92 2.00 7.20
CA ASN A 94 3.54 2.99 8.19
C ASN A 94 3.57 4.41 7.59
N ASN A 95 2.50 5.17 7.84
CA ASN A 95 2.38 6.55 7.35
C ASN A 95 3.47 7.50 7.90
N VAL A 96 4.13 7.13 9.00
CA VAL A 96 5.31 7.84 9.53
C VAL A 96 6.40 7.99 8.47
N LEU A 97 6.53 7.05 7.52
CA LEU A 97 7.49 7.17 6.42
C LEU A 97 7.20 8.38 5.51
N ALA A 98 5.93 8.75 5.37
CA ALA A 98 5.47 9.76 4.42
C ALA A 98 5.22 11.12 5.08
N PHE A 99 4.38 11.19 6.13
CA PHE A 99 3.83 12.45 6.62
C PHE A 99 4.90 13.50 6.99
N PRO A 100 5.95 13.20 7.78
CA PRO A 100 6.94 14.20 8.16
C PRO A 100 7.62 14.84 6.93
N GLY A 101 7.99 14.01 5.95
CA GLY A 101 8.62 14.47 4.71
C GLY A 101 7.68 15.28 3.84
N ILE A 102 6.44 14.79 3.61
CA ILE A 102 5.44 15.50 2.80
C ILE A 102 5.17 16.89 3.37
N PHE A 103 4.87 16.99 4.66
CA PHE A 103 4.59 18.28 5.29
C PHE A 103 5.81 19.19 5.23
N ARG A 104 7.02 18.66 5.47
CA ARG A 104 8.23 19.47 5.39
C ARG A 104 8.47 20.02 3.99
N GLY A 105 8.32 19.20 2.94
CA GLY A 105 8.49 19.64 1.56
C GLY A 105 7.47 20.70 1.14
N LEU A 106 6.19 20.51 1.51
CA LEU A 106 5.13 21.47 1.21
C LEU A 106 5.35 22.81 1.92
N LEU A 107 5.77 22.79 3.19
CA LEU A 107 6.09 24.00 3.95
C LEU A 107 7.27 24.76 3.33
N ASP A 108 8.28 24.06 2.84
CA ASP A 108 9.45 24.66 2.20
C ASP A 108 9.16 25.25 0.83
N ALA A 109 8.27 24.61 0.06
CA ALA A 109 7.75 25.15 -1.18
C ALA A 109 6.74 26.29 -0.98
N GLN A 110 6.34 26.56 0.28
CA GLN A 110 5.21 27.45 0.60
C GLN A 110 3.93 27.08 -0.16
N SER A 111 3.71 25.78 -0.40
CA SER A 111 2.58 25.30 -1.19
C SER A 111 1.24 25.52 -0.48
N HIS A 112 0.20 25.78 -1.27
CA HIS A 112 -1.17 25.96 -0.80
C HIS A 112 -2.06 24.72 -1.00
N GLY A 113 -1.52 23.66 -1.58
CA GLY A 113 -2.28 22.46 -1.92
C GLY A 113 -1.42 21.22 -1.98
N ILE A 114 -2.11 20.08 -2.08
CA ILE A 114 -1.53 18.78 -2.33
C ILE A 114 -2.30 18.13 -3.47
N ASP A 115 -1.57 17.60 -4.45
CA ASP A 115 -2.12 16.89 -5.59
C ASP A 115 -1.50 15.49 -5.73
N MET A 116 -1.88 14.78 -6.79
CA MET A 116 -1.39 13.43 -7.03
C MET A 116 0.10 13.40 -7.35
N ASP A 117 0.65 14.42 -8.01
CA ASP A 117 2.05 14.45 -8.39
C ASP A 117 2.93 14.55 -7.14
N VAL A 118 2.52 15.35 -6.16
CA VAL A 118 3.16 15.39 -4.82
C VAL A 118 3.12 14.03 -4.13
N LEU A 119 1.98 13.33 -4.16
CA LEU A 119 1.83 12.02 -3.51
C LEU A 119 2.68 10.94 -4.20
N VAL A 120 2.75 10.95 -5.53
CA VAL A 120 3.60 10.04 -6.29
C VAL A 120 5.08 10.32 -6.01
N ALA A 121 5.50 11.59 -6.00
CA ALA A 121 6.88 11.96 -5.68
C ALA A 121 7.31 11.49 -4.27
N ALA A 122 6.41 11.61 -3.29
CA ALA A 122 6.66 11.08 -1.95
C ALA A 122 6.80 9.54 -1.95
N ALA A 123 5.94 8.83 -2.67
CA ALA A 123 6.01 7.37 -2.78
C ALA A 123 7.31 6.91 -3.47
N GLU A 124 7.72 7.57 -4.55
CA GLU A 124 8.98 7.31 -5.26
C GLU A 124 10.22 7.58 -4.38
N ALA A 125 10.19 8.66 -3.58
CA ALA A 125 11.27 8.96 -2.63
C ALA A 125 11.38 7.90 -1.52
N ILE A 126 10.26 7.36 -1.04
CA ILE A 126 10.26 6.25 -0.07
C ILE A 126 10.82 4.98 -0.73
N ALA A 127 10.34 4.62 -1.92
CA ALA A 127 10.76 3.42 -2.61
C ALA A 127 12.27 3.44 -2.94
N SER A 128 12.78 4.57 -3.42
CA SER A 128 14.22 4.77 -3.72
C SER A 128 15.11 4.89 -2.49
N SER A 129 14.54 4.89 -1.28
CA SER A 129 15.32 4.79 -0.04
C SER A 129 15.78 3.36 0.24
N VAL A 130 15.24 2.35 -0.45
CA VAL A 130 15.79 0.98 -0.46
C VAL A 130 16.66 0.81 -1.70
N LEU A 131 17.93 0.48 -1.50
CA LEU A 131 18.86 0.31 -2.61
C LEU A 131 18.63 -1.02 -3.34
N PRO A 132 18.93 -1.13 -4.64
CA PRO A 132 18.75 -2.36 -5.41
C PRO A 132 19.42 -3.60 -4.78
N GLU A 133 20.57 -3.40 -4.14
CA GLU A 133 21.32 -4.45 -3.43
C GLU A 133 20.72 -4.85 -2.08
N GLU A 134 19.84 -4.03 -1.51
CA GLU A 134 19.13 -4.28 -0.24
C GLU A 134 17.76 -4.93 -0.48
N LEU A 135 17.23 -4.83 -1.69
CA LEU A 135 15.91 -5.35 -2.04
C LEU A 135 15.84 -6.86 -1.85
N GLY A 136 14.79 -7.28 -1.15
CA GLY A 136 14.45 -8.69 -1.02
C GLY A 136 13.05 -8.91 -0.46
N PRO A 137 12.59 -10.16 -0.38
CA PRO A 137 11.26 -10.52 0.12
C PRO A 137 10.87 -9.91 1.47
N ASN A 138 11.87 -9.67 2.33
CA ASN A 138 11.71 -9.13 3.67
C ASN A 138 12.16 -7.67 3.82
N TYR A 139 12.53 -7.00 2.72
CA TYR A 139 12.97 -5.61 2.73
C TYR A 139 12.59 -4.91 1.41
N ILE A 140 11.32 -4.53 1.29
CA ILE A 140 10.77 -3.76 0.16
C ILE A 140 10.45 -2.30 0.50
N ILE A 141 10.55 -1.94 1.78
CA ILE A 141 10.24 -0.62 2.31
C ILE A 141 11.24 -0.28 3.41
N PRO A 142 11.74 0.97 3.51
CA PRO A 142 12.72 1.31 4.54
C PRO A 142 12.09 1.24 5.94
N SER A 143 12.94 1.10 6.95
CA SER A 143 12.51 1.25 8.34
C SER A 143 11.94 2.65 8.60
N VAL A 144 10.97 2.77 9.50
CA VAL A 144 10.48 4.07 10.01
C VAL A 144 11.58 4.91 10.69
N PHE A 145 12.71 4.29 11.04
CA PHE A 145 13.89 4.95 11.60
C PHE A 145 15.01 5.16 10.59
N HIS A 146 14.76 4.94 9.30
CA HIS A 146 15.75 5.20 8.26
C HIS A 146 16.16 6.68 8.31
N PRO A 147 17.47 6.98 8.46
CA PRO A 147 17.92 8.33 8.84
C PRO A 147 17.51 9.40 7.82
N ASP A 148 17.53 9.05 6.54
CA ASP A 148 17.36 10.03 5.47
C ASP A 148 15.95 10.04 4.85
N VAL A 149 15.04 9.15 5.27
CA VAL A 149 13.81 8.92 4.49
C VAL A 149 12.93 10.17 4.46
N HIS A 150 12.80 10.88 5.58
CA HIS A 150 12.00 12.09 5.65
C HIS A 150 12.63 13.26 4.90
N GLU A 151 13.97 13.35 4.88
CA GLU A 151 14.69 14.38 4.13
C GLU A 151 14.56 14.16 2.63
N ARG A 152 14.68 12.90 2.17
CA ARG A 152 14.47 12.51 0.77
C ARG A 152 13.05 12.81 0.31
N VAL A 153 12.05 12.42 1.10
CA VAL A 153 10.64 12.72 0.80
C VAL A 153 10.39 14.23 0.75
N ALA A 154 10.92 15.00 1.71
CA ALA A 154 10.76 16.45 1.72
C ALA A 154 11.38 17.11 0.48
N ALA A 155 12.58 16.69 0.07
CA ALA A 155 13.24 17.20 -1.12
C ALA A 155 12.42 16.92 -2.39
N ALA A 156 11.95 15.68 -2.58
CA ALA A 156 11.16 15.29 -3.74
C ALA A 156 9.81 16.04 -3.81
N VAL A 157 9.12 16.15 -2.67
CA VAL A 157 7.85 16.88 -2.58
C VAL A 157 8.04 18.35 -2.87
N ARG A 158 9.09 18.97 -2.33
CA ARG A 158 9.40 20.38 -2.61
C ARG A 158 9.66 20.60 -4.09
N GLU A 159 10.47 19.76 -4.72
CA GLU A 159 10.80 19.88 -6.15
C GLU A 159 9.54 19.87 -7.02
N VAL A 160 8.58 18.97 -6.73
CA VAL A 160 7.33 18.89 -7.49
C VAL A 160 6.39 20.05 -7.16
N ALA A 161 6.29 20.47 -5.90
CA ALA A 161 5.39 21.55 -5.48
C ALA A 161 5.83 22.95 -5.95
N GLU A 162 7.10 23.14 -6.31
CA GLU A 162 7.63 24.40 -6.86
C GLU A 162 7.43 24.54 -8.39
N ARG A 163 7.01 23.49 -9.09
CA ARG A 163 6.75 23.49 -10.55
C ARG A 163 5.41 24.15 -10.88
#